data_AF-A0A452R269-F1
#
_entry.id   AF-A0A452R269-F1
#
_cell.length_a   1.000
_cell.length_b   1.000
_cell.length_c   1.000
_cell.angle_alpha   90.00
_cell.angle_beta   90.00
_cell.angle_gamma   90.00
#
_symmetry.space_group_name_H-M   'P 1'
#
loop_
_entity.id
_entity.type
_entity.pdbx_description
1 polymer ?
#
loop_
_entity_poly.entity_id
_entity_poly.type
_entity_poly.pdbx_seq_one_letter_code
_entity_poly.pdbx_strand_id
1 'polypeptide(L)'
;MHLPLPPPALLLLLAALAAAVTTFRPDWNRLHGLARARVEVRSDSLVLPQVKAFVTQDIPLYHNLVMKHLPGADPELVLLGHRYEELERIPLSEMTREEINELVQELGFYRKAAPDEPVPPEYLRAPAKPAEGAPDRPDL
;
A
#
# COMPACT_ATOMS: atom_id res chain seq x y z
N MET A 1 21.09 -21.17 -33.95
CA MET A 1 21.47 -19.76 -33.73
C MET A 1 21.93 -19.63 -32.28
N HIS A 2 23.21 -19.35 -32.04
CA HIS A 2 23.76 -19.20 -30.69
C HIS A 2 23.84 -17.70 -30.40
N LEU A 3 23.08 -17.22 -29.44
CA LEU A 3 23.13 -15.82 -29.02
C LEU A 3 24.40 -15.62 -28.16
N PRO A 4 25.23 -14.61 -28.44
CA PRO A 4 26.45 -14.36 -27.66
C PRO A 4 26.10 -13.90 -26.24
N LEU A 5 26.82 -14.42 -25.24
CA LEU A 5 26.67 -14.02 -23.85
C LEU A 5 27.15 -12.56 -23.66
N PRO A 6 26.38 -11.70 -22.98
CA PRO A 6 26.76 -10.31 -22.77
C PRO A 6 28.04 -10.18 -21.93
N PRO A 7 28.83 -9.11 -22.14
CA PRO A 7 30.07 -8.91 -21.41
C PRO A 7 29.81 -8.69 -19.91
N PRO A 8 30.74 -9.11 -19.03
CA PRO A 8 30.56 -9.08 -17.58
C PRO A 8 30.29 -7.67 -17.03
N ALA A 9 30.83 -6.62 -17.66
CA ALA A 9 30.52 -5.24 -17.28
C ALA A 9 29.06 -4.86 -17.53
N LEU A 10 28.45 -5.35 -18.63
CA LEU A 10 27.04 -5.13 -18.92
C LEU A 10 26.15 -5.93 -17.96
N LEU A 11 26.57 -7.14 -17.58
CA LEU A 11 25.91 -7.94 -16.55
C LEU A 11 25.96 -7.24 -15.18
N LEU A 12 27.10 -6.66 -14.80
CA LEU A 12 27.24 -5.90 -13.56
C LEU A 12 26.42 -4.60 -13.59
N LEU A 13 26.34 -3.91 -14.73
CA LEU A 13 25.50 -2.72 -14.89
C LEU A 13 24.01 -3.05 -14.78
N LEU A 14 23.57 -4.17 -15.39
CA LEU A 14 22.20 -4.67 -15.28
C LEU A 14 21.87 -5.11 -13.85
N ALA A 15 22.79 -5.77 -13.15
CA ALA A 15 22.62 -6.16 -11.76
C ALA A 15 22.54 -4.94 -10.82
N ALA A 16 23.37 -3.92 -11.04
CA ALA A 16 23.33 -2.67 -10.27
C ALA A 16 22.03 -1.88 -10.52
N LEU A 17 21.54 -1.86 -11.77
CA LEU A 17 20.24 -1.26 -12.10
C LEU A 17 19.07 -2.02 -11.44
N ALA A 18 19.13 -3.35 -11.38
CA ALA A 18 18.14 -4.16 -10.70
C ALA A 18 18.16 -3.98 -9.17
N ALA A 19 19.34 -3.77 -8.57
CA ALA A 19 19.49 -3.54 -7.14
C ALA A 19 19.12 -2.12 -6.68
N ALA A 20 19.15 -1.13 -7.59
CA ALA A 20 18.74 0.24 -7.32
C ALA A 20 17.22 0.42 -7.20
N VAL A 21 16.44 -0.58 -7.62
CA VAL A 21 14.99 -0.62 -7.40
C VAL A 21 14.75 -1.33 -6.06
N THR A 22 15.04 -0.66 -4.94
CA THR A 22 14.69 -1.21 -3.63
C THR A 22 13.19 -1.06 -3.43
N THR A 23 12.38 -1.88 -4.12
CA THR A 23 10.97 -2.00 -3.77
C THR A 23 10.93 -2.66 -2.41
N PHE A 24 10.66 -1.90 -1.35
CA PHE A 24 10.28 -2.49 -0.06
C PHE A 24 9.15 -3.51 -0.34
N ARG A 25 9.35 -4.75 0.07
CA ARG A 25 8.38 -5.84 -0.11
C ARG A 25 7.79 -6.16 1.28
N PRO A 26 6.49 -5.94 1.51
CA PRO A 26 5.85 -6.33 2.75
C PRO A 26 6.02 -7.83 3.01
N ASP A 27 6.09 -8.23 4.28
CA ASP A 27 5.97 -9.65 4.64
C ASP A 27 4.50 -10.07 4.50
N TRP A 28 4.14 -10.54 3.30
CA TRP A 28 2.78 -10.95 2.95
C TRP A 28 2.20 -12.02 3.89
N ASN A 29 3.05 -12.81 4.57
CA ASN A 29 2.60 -13.83 5.52
C ASN A 29 1.97 -13.21 6.77
N ARG A 30 2.35 -11.98 7.13
CA ARG A 30 1.81 -11.25 8.28
C ARG A 30 0.49 -10.57 7.99
N LEU A 31 0.10 -10.48 6.72
CA LEU A 31 -1.10 -9.77 6.28
C LEU A 31 -2.36 -10.63 6.32
N HIS A 32 -2.30 -11.80 6.96
CA HIS A 32 -3.48 -12.60 7.22
C HIS A 32 -4.47 -11.81 8.09
N GLY A 33 -5.66 -11.54 7.54
CA GLY A 33 -6.68 -10.74 8.22
C GLY A 33 -6.54 -9.23 8.04
N LEU A 34 -5.73 -8.76 7.09
CA LEU A 34 -5.67 -7.35 6.68
C LEU A 34 -7.08 -6.83 6.37
N ALA A 35 -7.47 -5.75 7.03
CA ALA A 35 -8.81 -5.19 6.90
C ALA A 35 -8.83 -3.67 6.69
N ARG A 36 -7.73 -2.98 7.02
CA ARG A 36 -7.59 -1.53 6.88
C ARG A 36 -6.14 -1.11 7.00
N ALA A 37 -5.89 0.16 6.74
CA ALA A 37 -4.61 0.75 7.01
C ALA A 37 -4.76 2.21 7.44
N ARG A 38 -3.68 2.75 8.00
CA ARG A 38 -3.56 4.16 8.30
C ARG A 38 -2.19 4.66 7.90
N VAL A 39 -2.13 5.84 7.30
CA VAL A 39 -0.86 6.53 7.09
C VAL A 39 -0.61 7.42 8.29
N GLU A 40 0.51 7.19 8.97
CA GLU A 40 1.00 8.04 10.05
C GLU A 40 2.00 9.03 9.47
N VAL A 41 1.77 10.33 9.67
CA VAL A 41 2.62 11.39 9.12
C VAL A 41 2.93 12.45 10.16
N ARG A 42 4.14 13.01 10.07
CA ARG A 42 4.58 14.15 10.87
C ARG A 42 3.74 15.40 10.61
N SER A 43 3.39 16.13 11.68
CA SER A 43 2.63 17.38 11.58
C SER A 43 3.48 18.59 11.14
N ASP A 44 4.81 18.55 11.28
CA ASP A 44 5.74 19.64 10.96
C ASP A 44 6.48 19.40 9.64
N SER A 45 5.95 20.03 8.59
CA SER A 45 6.66 20.74 7.51
C SER A 45 7.64 20.02 6.58
N LEU A 46 8.10 18.80 6.86
CA LEU A 46 9.06 18.05 6.03
C LEU A 46 8.49 16.75 5.46
N VAL A 47 7.16 16.66 5.31
CA VAL A 47 6.56 15.56 4.55
C VAL A 47 7.00 15.72 3.10
N LEU A 48 7.68 14.69 2.57
CA LEU A 48 8.11 14.66 1.18
C LEU A 48 6.92 14.97 0.26
N PRO A 49 7.10 15.79 -0.80
CA PRO A 49 6.00 16.23 -1.65
C PRO A 49 5.11 15.09 -2.15
N GLN A 50 5.72 13.94 -2.45
CA GLN A 50 5.04 12.74 -2.91
C GLN A 50 4.10 12.13 -1.87
N VAL A 51 4.59 11.92 -0.64
CA VAL A 51 3.79 11.42 0.48
C VAL A 51 2.68 12.42 0.83
N LYS A 52 2.99 13.73 0.81
CA LYS A 52 1.99 14.76 1.08
C LYS A 52 0.87 14.76 0.04
N ALA A 53 1.21 14.61 -1.24
CA ALA A 53 0.23 14.51 -2.32
C ALA A 53 -0.65 13.27 -2.16
N PHE A 54 -0.06 12.12 -1.86
CA PHE A 54 -0.80 10.88 -1.58
C PHE A 54 -1.82 11.08 -0.44
N VAL A 55 -1.34 11.61 0.68
CA VAL A 55 -2.13 11.77 1.89
C VAL A 55 -3.29 12.75 1.71
N THR A 56 -3.07 13.84 0.96
CA THR A 56 -4.07 14.90 0.79
C THR A 56 -5.05 14.62 -0.34
N GLN A 57 -4.61 13.95 -1.41
CA GLN A 57 -5.41 13.79 -2.64
C GLN A 57 -5.92 12.36 -2.84
N ASP A 58 -5.15 11.34 -2.46
CA ASP A 58 -5.49 9.95 -2.76
C ASP A 58 -6.16 9.22 -1.59
N ILE A 59 -5.73 9.43 -0.34
CA ILE A 59 -6.36 8.79 0.83
C ILE A 59 -7.90 8.95 0.84
N PRO A 60 -8.48 10.13 0.56
CA PRO A 60 -9.94 10.29 0.51
C PRO A 60 -10.64 9.38 -0.51
N LEU A 61 -9.91 8.88 -1.51
CA LEU A 61 -10.43 7.98 -2.54
C LEU A 61 -10.39 6.52 -2.11
N TYR A 62 -9.59 6.14 -1.11
CA TYR A 62 -9.47 4.74 -0.69
C TYR A 62 -10.45 4.38 0.42
N HIS A 63 -11.16 3.27 0.25
CA HIS A 63 -11.98 2.69 1.33
C HIS A 63 -11.09 2.08 2.40
N ASN A 64 -11.45 2.20 3.68
CA ASN A 64 -10.70 1.65 4.82
C ASN A 64 -9.24 2.14 4.96
N LEU A 65 -8.86 3.26 4.33
CA LEU A 65 -7.57 3.92 4.50
C LEU A 65 -7.78 5.32 5.09
N VAL A 66 -7.01 5.66 6.13
CA VAL A 66 -7.10 6.97 6.79
C VAL A 66 -5.73 7.57 7.05
N MET A 67 -5.67 8.88 7.23
CA MET A 67 -4.48 9.56 7.73
C MET A 67 -4.59 9.80 9.24
N LYS A 68 -3.48 9.61 9.96
CA LYS A 68 -3.30 10.07 11.34
C LYS A 68 -2.06 10.94 11.46
N HIS A 69 -2.19 12.07 12.12
CA HIS A 69 -1.04 12.92 12.46
C HIS A 69 -0.41 12.41 13.76
N LEU A 70 0.90 12.15 13.74
CA LEU A 70 1.68 11.81 14.93
C LEU A 70 2.92 12.70 15.04
N PRO A 71 3.33 13.09 16.26
CA PRO A 71 4.57 13.82 16.47
C PRO A 71 5.80 12.90 16.29
N GLY A 72 6.77 13.32 15.47
CA GLY A 72 8.13 12.78 15.48
C GLY A 72 8.42 11.49 14.68
N ALA A 73 7.43 10.85 14.05
CA ALA A 73 7.68 9.66 13.22
C ALA A 73 7.88 10.00 11.74
N ASP A 74 8.65 9.16 11.04
CA ASP A 74 8.71 9.14 9.57
C ASP A 74 7.36 8.66 8.99
N PRO A 75 7.03 9.02 7.74
CA PRO A 75 5.77 8.59 7.15
C PRO A 75 5.72 7.08 6.97
N GLU A 76 4.72 6.44 7.57
CA GLU A 76 4.54 4.99 7.51
C GLU A 76 3.10 4.62 7.17
N LEU A 77 2.94 3.61 6.33
CA LEU A 77 1.68 2.91 6.14
C LEU A 77 1.60 1.76 7.14
N VAL A 78 0.72 1.92 8.12
CA VAL A 78 0.45 0.92 9.16
C VAL A 78 -0.72 0.06 8.71
N LEU A 79 -0.45 -1.22 8.47
CA LEU A 79 -1.42 -2.22 8.06
C LEU A 79 -2.10 -2.83 9.28
N LEU A 80 -3.43 -2.93 9.24
CA LEU A 80 -4.24 -3.23 10.41
C LEU A 80 -5.23 -4.37 10.14
N GLY A 81 -5.42 -5.21 11.15
CA GLY A 81 -6.45 -6.24 11.16
C GLY A 81 -7.85 -5.71 11.50
N HIS A 82 -8.80 -6.62 11.59
CA HIS A 82 -10.20 -6.30 11.90
C HIS A 82 -10.40 -5.68 13.29
N ARG A 83 -9.53 -5.98 14.25
CA ARG A 83 -9.59 -5.47 15.63
C ARG A 83 -8.60 -4.32 15.85
N TYR A 84 -8.14 -3.68 14.77
CA TYR A 84 -7.14 -2.60 14.79
C TYR A 84 -5.78 -3.03 15.36
N GLU A 85 -5.48 -4.32 15.36
CA GLU A 85 -4.13 -4.84 15.62
C GLU A 85 -3.18 -4.43 14.49
N GLU A 86 -1.98 -3.97 14.83
CA GLU A 86 -0.94 -3.70 13.82
C GLU A 86 -0.38 -5.02 13.32
N LEU A 87 -0.47 -5.23 12.01
CA LEU A 87 0.04 -6.42 11.33
C LEU A 87 1.46 -6.18 10.79
N GLU A 88 1.68 -5.00 10.19
CA GLU A 88 2.92 -4.62 9.55
C GLU A 88 3.03 -3.09 9.43
N ARG A 89 4.25 -2.55 9.33
CA ARG A 89 4.52 -1.13 9.10
C ARG A 89 5.45 -0.97 7.91
N ILE A 90 5.06 -0.12 6.97
CA ILE A 90 5.77 0.08 5.71
C ILE A 90 6.27 1.52 5.64
N PRO A 91 7.59 1.77 5.56
CA PRO A 91 8.12 3.12 5.41
C PRO A 91 7.78 3.67 4.03
N LEU A 92 7.28 4.91 3.99
CA LEU A 92 6.88 5.60 2.75
C LEU A 92 7.90 6.64 2.30
N SER A 93 8.92 6.94 3.11
CA SER A 93 9.89 8.01 2.84
C SER A 93 10.63 7.85 1.51
N GLU A 94 10.90 6.62 1.09
CA GLU A 94 11.65 6.35 -0.15
C GLU A 94 10.72 6.03 -1.34
N MET A 95 9.40 6.21 -1.19
CA MET A 95 8.41 5.87 -2.21
C MET A 95 7.83 7.11 -2.88
N THR A 96 7.65 7.03 -4.20
CA THR A 96 6.87 7.97 -4.99
C THR A 96 5.38 7.82 -4.73
N ARG A 97 4.59 8.84 -5.09
CA ARG A 97 3.13 8.80 -4.94
C ARG A 97 2.53 7.63 -5.73
N GLU A 98 3.06 7.38 -6.92
CA GLU A 98 2.64 6.33 -7.82
C GLU A 98 2.90 4.96 -7.19
N GLU A 99 4.12 4.71 -6.68
CA GLU A 99 4.47 3.46 -5.99
C GLU A 99 3.61 3.21 -4.75
N ILE A 100 3.27 4.27 -4.00
CA ILE A 100 2.36 4.14 -2.83
C ILE A 100 0.95 3.73 -3.30
N ASN A 101 0.44 4.34 -4.38
CA ASN A 101 -0.87 3.98 -4.93
C ASN A 101 -0.90 2.56 -5.49
N GLU A 102 0.18 2.11 -6.14
CA GLU A 102 0.32 0.74 -6.63
C GLU A 102 0.34 -0.24 -5.46
N LEU A 103 1.16 0.00 -4.44
CA LEU A 103 1.22 -0.82 -3.23
C LEU A 103 -0.16 -0.96 -2.56
N VAL A 104 -0.87 0.14 -2.37
CA VAL A 104 -2.20 0.13 -1.71
C VAL A 104 -3.21 -0.66 -2.54
N GLN A 105 -3.16 -0.58 -3.87
CA GLN A 105 -4.01 -1.40 -4.73
C GLN A 105 -3.61 -2.88 -4.73
N GLU A 106 -2.32 -3.20 -4.72
CA GLU A 106 -1.82 -4.58 -4.59
C GLU A 106 -2.25 -5.23 -3.27
N LEU A 107 -2.33 -4.43 -2.20
CA LEU A 107 -2.87 -4.86 -0.90
C LEU A 107 -4.39 -5.11 -0.92
N GLY A 108 -5.07 -4.79 -2.02
CA GLY A 108 -6.49 -5.05 -2.23
C GLY A 108 -7.43 -3.93 -1.76
N PHE A 109 -6.91 -2.72 -1.50
CA PHE A 109 -7.76 -1.59 -1.15
C PHE A 109 -8.55 -1.11 -2.38
N TYR A 110 -9.84 -0.87 -2.19
CA TYR A 110 -10.68 -0.30 -3.24
C TYR A 110 -10.49 1.21 -3.34
N ARG A 111 -10.28 1.70 -4.56
CA ARG A 111 -10.22 3.12 -4.90
C ARG A 111 -11.54 3.56 -5.54
N LYS A 112 -12.20 4.53 -4.93
CA LYS A 112 -13.40 5.21 -5.46
C LYS A 112 -13.02 6.16 -6.60
N ALA A 113 -13.97 6.48 -7.50
CA ALA A 113 -13.72 7.48 -8.53
C ALA A 113 -13.79 8.91 -7.98
N ALA A 114 -14.60 9.13 -6.93
CA ALA A 114 -14.63 10.39 -6.17
C ALA A 114 -14.71 10.16 -4.63
N PRO A 115 -14.30 11.13 -3.80
CA PRO A 115 -14.31 10.98 -2.34
C PRO A 115 -15.69 10.65 -1.74
N ASP A 116 -16.76 11.25 -2.27
CA ASP A 116 -18.12 11.09 -1.76
C ASP A 116 -18.90 9.96 -2.44
N GLU A 117 -18.29 9.24 -3.37
CA GLU A 117 -18.93 8.15 -4.09
C GLU A 117 -19.11 6.93 -3.17
N PRO A 118 -20.27 6.26 -3.20
CA PRO A 118 -20.47 5.04 -2.41
C PRO A 118 -19.52 3.92 -2.87
N VAL A 119 -19.09 3.10 -1.92
CA VAL A 119 -18.32 1.89 -2.20
C VAL A 119 -19.30 0.81 -2.70
N PRO A 120 -19.05 0.18 -3.86
CA PRO A 120 -19.89 -0.91 -4.36
C PRO A 120 -19.98 -2.09 -3.37
N PRO A 121 -21.10 -2.83 -3.33
CA PRO A 121 -21.32 -3.93 -2.39
C PRO A 121 -20.17 -4.94 -2.32
N GLU A 122 -19.59 -5.28 -3.46
CA GLU A 122 -18.48 -6.22 -3.61
C GLU A 122 -17.18 -5.75 -2.92
N TYR A 123 -17.02 -4.44 -2.71
CA TYR A 123 -15.83 -3.83 -2.11
C TYR A 123 -16.06 -3.31 -0.68
N LEU A 124 -17.26 -3.46 -0.12
CA LEU A 124 -17.56 -2.99 1.24
C LEU A 124 -16.62 -3.57 2.31
N ARG A 125 -16.13 -4.79 2.07
CA ARG A 125 -15.19 -5.48 2.95
C ARG A 125 -13.72 -5.28 2.56
N ALA A 126 -13.42 -4.75 1.37
CA ALA A 126 -12.05 -4.59 0.90
C ALA A 126 -11.21 -3.72 1.87
N PRO A 127 -9.94 -4.06 2.15
CA PRO A 127 -9.15 -5.19 1.60
C PRO A 127 -9.40 -6.55 2.27
N ALA A 128 -10.26 -6.63 3.29
CA ALA A 128 -10.53 -7.90 3.96
C ALA A 128 -11.14 -8.91 3.00
N LYS A 129 -10.48 -10.05 2.86
CA LYS A 129 -11.01 -11.19 2.13
C LYS A 129 -12.17 -11.79 2.93
N PRO A 130 -13.27 -12.22 2.28
CA PRO A 130 -14.26 -13.06 2.93
C PRO A 130 -13.54 -14.28 3.52
N ALA A 131 -13.91 -14.70 4.73
CA ALA A 131 -13.41 -15.95 5.28
C ALA A 131 -13.70 -17.07 4.27
N GLU A 132 -12.69 -17.88 3.91
CA GLU A 132 -12.89 -19.05 3.06
C GLU A 132 -14.03 -19.90 3.64
N GLY A 133 -15.13 -20.02 2.88
CA GLY A 133 -16.30 -20.80 3.28
C GLY A 133 -17.44 -20.03 3.97
N ALA A 134 -17.39 -18.70 4.11
CA ALA A 134 -18.58 -17.95 4.47
C ALA A 134 -19.60 -18.04 3.31
N PRO A 135 -20.79 -18.64 3.49
CA PRO A 135 -21.78 -18.68 2.43
C PRO A 135 -22.13 -17.24 2.04
N ASP A 136 -22.17 -16.99 0.74
CA ASP A 136 -22.85 -15.85 0.15
C ASP A 136 -24.32 -15.98 0.56
N ARG A 137 -24.66 -15.42 1.72
CA ARG A 137 -26.05 -15.33 2.18
C ARG A 137 -26.57 -14.04 1.59
N PRO A 138 -27.29 -14.07 0.45
CA PRO A 138 -28.25 -13.01 0.20
C PRO A 138 -29.22 -13.04 1.38
N ASP A 139 -29.32 -11.91 2.07
CA ASP A 139 -30.12 -11.75 3.27
C ASP A 139 -31.58 -12.21 3.05
N LEU A 140 -32.14 -12.78 4.12
CA LEU A 140 -33.54 -13.20 4.27
C LEU A 140 -34.48 -12.01 4.40
#